data_AF-A0A948JST1-F1
#
_entry.id   AF-A0A948JST1-F1
#
_cell.length_a   1.000
_cell.length_b   1.000
_cell.length_c   1.000
_cell.angle_alpha   90.00
_cell.angle_beta   90.00
_cell.angle_gamma   90.00
#
_symmetry.space_group_name_H-M   'P 1'
#
loop_
_entity.id
_entity.type
_entity.pdbx_description
1 polymer ?
#
loop_
_entity_poly.entity_id
_entity_poly.type
_entity_poly.pdbx_seq_one_letter_code
_entity_poly.pdbx_strand_id
1 'polypeptide(L)'
;MQKVGRPSKYGNKALKTAQDYVEKCYKGNTIPYIEELALILDINDDTIVKWTKKHDEFNATYRRLRMLQRLRLKQGSLEKKLQPNVGMFLLKANHGSDDDESGKIDGFKVEFVRPARTVAEIIAEMEVARNKEENE
;
A
#
# COMPACT_ATOMS: atom_id res chain seq x y z
N MET A 1 -18.00 -41.21 -11.34
CA MET A 1 -17.93 -39.84 -10.78
C MET A 1 -16.51 -39.33 -10.93
N GLN A 2 -16.24 -38.40 -11.86
CA GLN A 2 -14.94 -37.71 -11.88
C GLN A 2 -14.81 -36.92 -10.58
N LYS A 3 -13.74 -37.17 -9.81
CA LYS A 3 -13.39 -36.30 -8.68
C LYS A 3 -13.10 -34.92 -9.27
N VAL A 4 -14.07 -34.01 -9.18
CA VAL A 4 -13.88 -32.60 -9.50
C VAL A 4 -13.05 -32.00 -8.36
N GLY A 5 -11.75 -32.33 -8.33
CA GLY A 5 -10.81 -31.65 -7.46
C GLY A 5 -10.72 -30.20 -7.90
N ARG A 6 -10.75 -29.26 -6.94
CA ARG A 6 -10.45 -27.84 -7.19
C ARG A 6 -9.21 -27.76 -8.10
N PRO A 7 -9.26 -27.05 -9.24
CA PRO A 7 -8.17 -27.01 -10.20
C PRO A 7 -6.96 -26.30 -9.61
N SER A 8 -6.16 -27.05 -8.85
CA SER A 8 -4.95 -26.62 -8.14
C SER A 8 -3.70 -26.68 -9.00
N LYS A 9 -3.86 -26.97 -10.29
CA LYS A 9 -2.75 -27.15 -11.22
C LYS A 9 -2.38 -25.80 -11.83
N TYR A 10 -1.10 -25.45 -11.70
CA TYR A 10 -0.54 -24.26 -12.36
C TYR A 10 -0.75 -24.34 -13.88
N GLY A 11 -1.00 -23.19 -14.49
CA GLY A 11 -1.10 -23.07 -15.94
C GLY A 11 -1.10 -21.62 -16.40
N ASN A 12 -0.98 -21.42 -17.71
CA ASN A 12 -0.87 -20.09 -18.32
C ASN A 12 -2.05 -19.16 -17.97
N LYS A 13 -3.24 -19.72 -17.77
CA LYS A 13 -4.41 -18.97 -17.29
C LYS A 13 -4.17 -18.36 -15.91
N ALA A 14 -3.62 -19.13 -14.97
CA ALA A 14 -3.36 -18.66 -13.62
C ALA A 14 -2.27 -17.58 -13.59
N LEU A 15 -1.21 -17.75 -14.40
CA LEU A 15 -0.18 -16.73 -14.57
C LEU A 15 -0.77 -15.43 -15.14
N LYS A 16 -1.53 -15.52 -16.22
CA LYS A 16 -2.16 -14.36 -16.84
C LYS A 16 -3.11 -13.65 -15.88
N THR A 17 -3.94 -14.38 -15.16
CA THR A 17 -4.84 -13.81 -14.14
C THR A 17 -4.07 -13.10 -13.02
N ALA A 18 -2.94 -13.65 -12.57
CA ALA A 18 -2.09 -12.98 -11.59
C ALA A 18 -1.46 -11.69 -12.14
N GLN A 19 -0.98 -11.70 -13.39
CA GLN A 19 -0.44 -10.52 -14.06
C GLN A 19 -1.51 -9.42 -14.23
N ASP A 20 -2.70 -9.80 -14.71
CA ASP A 20 -3.84 -8.91 -14.88
C ASP A 20 -4.28 -8.28 -13.55
N TYR A 21 -4.30 -9.08 -12.47
CA TYR A 21 -4.59 -8.59 -11.13
C TYR A 21 -3.57 -7.55 -10.65
N VAL A 22 -2.28 -7.84 -10.77
CA VAL A 22 -1.20 -6.91 -10.38
C VAL A 22 -1.28 -5.61 -11.18
N GLU A 23 -1.53 -5.70 -12.48
CA GLU A 23 -1.65 -4.53 -13.35
C GLU A 23 -2.91 -3.70 -13.02
N LYS A 24 -4.02 -4.36 -12.71
CA LYS A 24 -5.25 -3.70 -12.22
C LYS A 24 -4.98 -2.93 -10.93
N CYS A 25 -4.30 -3.54 -9.96
CA CYS A 25 -3.96 -2.87 -8.70
C CYS A 25 -3.00 -1.69 -8.92
N TYR A 26 -2.05 -1.83 -9.84
CA TYR A 26 -1.12 -0.76 -10.19
C TYR A 26 -1.86 0.47 -10.73
N LYS A 27 -2.73 0.27 -11.74
CA LYS A 27 -3.54 1.32 -12.36
C LYS A 27 -4.59 1.91 -11.42
N GLY A 28 -5.20 1.07 -10.58
CA GLY A 28 -6.24 1.46 -9.64
C GLY A 28 -5.73 2.14 -8.36
N ASN A 29 -4.40 2.24 -8.17
CA ASN A 29 -3.80 2.73 -6.94
C ASN A 29 -4.27 2.00 -5.67
N THR A 30 -4.55 0.68 -5.80
CA THR A 30 -5.03 -0.15 -4.69
C THR A 30 -3.89 -0.99 -4.10
N ILE A 31 -4.04 -1.39 -2.84
CA ILE A 31 -3.10 -2.28 -2.16
C ILE A 31 -3.42 -3.71 -2.59
N PRO A 32 -2.51 -4.42 -3.29
CA PRO A 32 -2.75 -5.81 -3.62
C PRO A 32 -2.50 -6.73 -2.41
N TYR A 33 -3.24 -7.84 -2.35
CA TYR A 33 -3.14 -8.88 -1.33
C TYR A 33 -3.01 -10.26 -1.97
N ILE A 34 -2.29 -11.18 -1.31
CA ILE A 34 -2.12 -12.55 -1.81
C ILE A 34 -3.44 -13.32 -1.68
N GLU A 35 -4.17 -13.04 -0.61
CA GLU A 35 -5.46 -13.60 -0.26
C GLU A 35 -6.49 -13.27 -1.34
N GLU A 36 -6.52 -12.03 -1.83
CA GLU A 36 -7.37 -11.65 -2.95
C GLU A 36 -7.01 -12.41 -4.23
N LEU A 37 -5.71 -12.53 -4.53
CA LEU A 37 -5.27 -13.32 -5.69
C LEU A 37 -5.67 -14.80 -5.55
N ALA A 38 -5.58 -15.36 -4.35
CA ALA A 38 -5.98 -16.73 -4.05
C ALA A 38 -7.49 -16.93 -4.28
N LEU A 39 -8.31 -15.98 -3.83
CA LEU A 39 -9.75 -15.97 -4.06
C LEU A 39 -10.09 -15.86 -5.55
N ILE A 40 -9.42 -14.99 -6.30
CA ILE A 40 -9.63 -14.82 -7.76
C ILE A 40 -9.29 -16.11 -8.52
N LEU A 41 -8.23 -16.79 -8.12
CA LEU A 41 -7.76 -18.04 -8.75
C LEU A 41 -8.51 -19.28 -8.24
N ASP A 42 -9.39 -19.13 -7.26
CA ASP A 42 -10.05 -20.21 -6.54
C ASP A 42 -9.06 -21.27 -6.01
N ILE A 43 -8.02 -20.83 -5.32
CA ILE A 43 -7.00 -21.68 -4.66
C ILE A 43 -6.72 -21.17 -3.24
N ASN A 44 -5.95 -21.95 -2.46
CA ASN A 44 -5.42 -21.48 -1.19
C ASN A 44 -4.15 -20.65 -1.42
N ASP A 45 -3.89 -19.68 -0.55
CA ASP A 45 -2.67 -18.86 -0.50
C ASP A 45 -1.38 -19.70 -0.43
N ASP A 46 -1.39 -20.80 0.33
CA ASP A 46 -0.31 -21.79 0.36
C ASP A 46 0.07 -22.32 -1.04
N THR A 47 -0.93 -22.44 -1.93
CA THR A 47 -0.73 -22.91 -3.30
C THR A 47 0.02 -21.87 -4.12
N ILE A 48 -0.28 -20.58 -3.92
CA ILE A 48 0.46 -19.47 -4.53
C ILE A 48 1.93 -19.55 -4.12
N VAL A 49 2.21 -19.67 -2.82
CA VAL A 49 3.58 -19.78 -2.29
C VAL A 49 4.30 -21.03 -2.84
N LYS A 50 3.59 -22.14 -3.04
CA LYS A 50 4.17 -23.33 -3.69
C LYS A 50 4.51 -23.08 -5.16
N TRP A 51 3.69 -22.33 -5.88
CA TRP A 51 3.94 -22.00 -7.29
C TRP A 51 5.13 -21.05 -7.47
N THR A 52 5.33 -20.09 -6.56
CA THR A 52 6.50 -19.19 -6.63
C THR A 52 7.83 -19.91 -6.48
N LYS A 53 7.85 -21.07 -5.82
CA LYS A 53 9.05 -21.91 -5.69
C LYS A 53 9.35 -22.76 -6.92
N LYS A 54 8.37 -22.99 -7.79
CA LYS A 54 8.45 -23.93 -8.93
C LYS A 54 8.42 -23.26 -10.30
N HIS A 55 7.89 -22.04 -10.38
CA HIS A 55 7.63 -21.35 -11.63
C HIS A 55 8.17 -19.92 -11.59
N ASP A 56 9.26 -19.67 -12.30
CA ASP A 56 9.99 -18.39 -12.24
C ASP A 56 9.16 -17.20 -12.72
N GLU A 57 8.36 -17.37 -13.77
CA GLU A 57 7.48 -16.31 -14.29
C GLU A 57 6.39 -15.92 -13.27
N PHE A 58 5.85 -16.92 -12.57
CA PHE A 58 4.87 -16.68 -11.51
C PHE A 58 5.54 -16.03 -10.30
N ASN A 59 6.75 -16.46 -9.96
CA ASN A 59 7.55 -15.83 -8.92
C ASN A 59 7.86 -14.36 -9.23
N ALA A 60 8.20 -14.03 -10.48
CA ALA A 60 8.40 -12.65 -10.91
C ALA A 60 7.13 -11.81 -10.72
N THR A 61 5.97 -12.35 -11.11
CA THR A 61 4.66 -11.71 -10.91
C THR A 61 4.35 -11.52 -9.42
N TYR A 62 4.58 -12.54 -8.60
CA TYR A 62 4.42 -12.47 -7.15
C TYR A 62 5.34 -11.43 -6.50
N ARG A 63 6.61 -11.34 -6.93
CA ARG A 63 7.54 -10.31 -6.45
C ARG A 63 7.05 -8.91 -6.80
N ARG A 64 6.50 -8.71 -8.01
CA ARG A 64 5.89 -7.44 -8.42
C ARG A 64 4.67 -7.09 -7.56
N LEU A 65 3.81 -8.07 -7.26
CA LEU A 65 2.68 -7.91 -6.33
C LEU A 65 3.17 -7.41 -4.97
N ARG A 66 4.16 -8.09 -4.39
CA ARG A 66 4.73 -7.77 -3.07
C ARG A 66 5.40 -6.41 -3.03
N MET A 67 6.11 -6.04 -4.10
CA MET A 67 6.70 -4.71 -4.25
C MET A 67 5.63 -3.62 -4.27
N LEU A 68 4.55 -3.84 -5.02
CA LEU A 68 3.43 -2.90 -5.10
C LEU A 68 2.72 -2.78 -3.75
N GLN A 69 2.44 -3.89 -3.07
CA GLN A 69 1.88 -3.90 -1.71
C GLN A 69 2.72 -3.04 -0.75
N ARG A 70 4.04 -3.27 -0.72
CA ARG A 70 4.97 -2.51 0.11
C ARG A 70 4.92 -1.00 -0.20
N LEU A 71 4.92 -0.62 -1.48
CA LEU A 71 4.86 0.78 -1.90
C LEU A 71 3.56 1.45 -1.44
N ARG A 72 2.41 0.79 -1.67
CA ARG A 72 1.10 1.36 -1.34
C ARG A 72 0.86 1.47 0.17
N LEU A 73 1.34 0.50 0.95
CA LEU A 73 1.31 0.59 2.41
C LEU A 73 2.13 1.78 2.94
N LYS A 74 3.33 2.00 2.38
CA LYS A 74 4.16 3.17 2.73
C LYS A 74 3.47 4.48 2.36
N GLN A 75 3.01 4.60 1.11
CA GLN A 75 2.30 5.80 0.63
C GLN A 75 1.05 6.08 1.46
N GLY A 76 0.19 5.09 1.66
CA GLY A 76 -1.04 5.26 2.44
C GLY A 76 -0.79 5.69 3.88
N SER A 77 0.31 5.20 4.50
CA SER A 77 0.70 5.61 5.86
C SER A 77 1.18 7.06 5.91
N LEU A 78 1.98 7.49 4.92
CA LEU A 78 2.51 8.86 4.83
C LEU A 78 1.43 9.88 4.45
N GLU A 79 0.52 9.49 3.56
CA GLU A 79 -0.61 10.32 3.12
C GLU A 79 -1.76 10.37 4.13
N LYS A 80 -1.62 9.73 5.31
CA LYS A 80 -2.66 9.58 6.33
C LYS A 80 -3.96 8.90 5.84
N LYS A 81 -3.88 8.15 4.73
CA LYS A 81 -4.98 7.31 4.22
C LYS A 81 -5.08 5.98 4.95
N LEU A 82 -3.99 5.55 5.58
CA LEU A 82 -3.93 4.42 6.49
C LEU A 82 -3.53 4.93 7.87
N GLN A 83 -4.05 4.28 8.90
CA GLN A 83 -3.51 4.48 10.24
C GLN A 83 -2.04 4.05 10.25
N PRO A 84 -1.09 4.93 10.63
CA PRO A 84 0.35 4.62 10.55
C PRO A 84 0.74 3.33 11.27
N ASN A 85 0.10 3.05 12.41
CA ASN A 85 0.35 1.82 13.19
C ASN A 85 -0.05 0.56 12.41
N VAL A 86 -1.15 0.61 11.66
CA VAL A 86 -1.63 -0.52 10.83
C VAL A 86 -0.70 -0.71 9.64
N GLY A 87 -0.32 0.38 8.96
CA GLY A 87 0.64 0.32 7.85
C GLY A 87 1.99 -0.25 8.28
N MET A 88 2.50 0.19 9.42
CA MET A 88 3.72 -0.33 10.04
C MET A 88 3.60 -1.82 10.39
N PHE A 89 2.51 -2.22 11.05
CA PHE A 89 2.26 -3.61 11.41
C PHE A 89 2.28 -4.52 10.18
N LEU A 90 1.55 -4.15 9.13
CA LEU A 90 1.50 -4.92 7.88
C LEU A 90 2.85 -4.95 7.15
N LEU A 91 3.60 -3.85 7.17
CA LEU A 91 4.96 -3.80 6.59
C LEU A 91 5.91 -4.75 7.34
N LYS A 92 5.88 -4.77 8.67
CA LYS A 92 6.70 -5.69 9.48
C LYS A 92 6.33 -7.14 9.24
N ALA A 93 5.05 -7.48 9.43
CA ALA A 93 4.55 -8.84 9.32
C ALA A 93 4.76 -9.41 7.91
N ASN A 94 4.46 -8.62 6.88
CA ASN A 94 4.48 -9.12 5.52
C ASN A 94 5.81 -8.92 4.83
N HIS A 95 6.54 -7.82 5.06
CA HIS A 95 7.68 -7.46 4.23
C HIS A 95 9.04 -7.52 4.93
N GLY A 96 9.08 -7.97 6.18
CA GLY A 96 10.32 -8.14 6.93
C GLY A 96 11.10 -6.82 7.01
N SER A 97 10.42 -5.71 7.31
CA SER A 97 11.15 -4.51 7.70
C SER A 97 11.83 -4.84 9.02
N ASP A 98 13.11 -5.20 8.93
CA ASP A 98 13.96 -5.48 10.08
C ASP A 98 13.99 -4.21 10.93
N ASP A 99 13.35 -4.28 12.10
CA ASP A 99 13.76 -3.42 13.20
C ASP A 99 15.12 -3.97 13.64
N ASP A 100 16.19 -3.58 12.94
CA ASP A 100 17.50 -3.69 13.56
C ASP A 100 17.42 -2.82 14.82
N GLU A 101 17.38 -3.46 16.00
CA GLU A 101 17.45 -2.79 17.31
C GLU A 101 18.72 -1.93 17.46
N SER A 102 19.62 -1.93 16.46
CA SER A 102 20.77 -1.03 16.36
C SER A 102 20.41 0.42 16.01
N GLY A 103 19.19 0.69 15.57
CA GLY A 103 18.70 2.04 15.34
C GLY A 103 17.87 2.55 16.51
N LYS A 104 18.51 3.00 17.60
CA LYS A 104 17.89 4.01 18.46
C LYS A 104 17.58 5.21 17.56
N ILE A 105 16.35 5.32 17.08
CA ILE A 105 15.80 6.60 16.63
C ILE A 105 15.60 7.43 17.90
N ASP A 106 16.72 7.98 18.39
CA ASP A 106 16.67 9.10 19.33
C ASP A 106 15.80 10.17 18.69
N GLY A 107 14.69 10.46 19.36
CA GLY A 107 13.54 11.25 18.91
C GLY A 107 13.73 11.99 17.59
N PHE A 108 13.06 11.50 16.54
CA PHE A 108 12.79 12.31 15.37
C PHE A 108 11.97 13.53 15.82
N LYS A 109 12.64 14.63 16.13
CA LYS A 109 12.00 15.92 16.36
C LYS A 109 11.41 16.34 15.02
N VAL A 110 10.11 16.08 14.86
CA VAL A 110 9.31 16.77 13.86
C VAL A 110 9.26 18.22 14.31
N GLU A 111 10.16 19.05 13.80
CA GLU A 111 9.95 20.49 13.87
C GLU A 111 8.76 20.80 12.97
N PHE A 112 7.60 20.94 13.59
CA PHE A 112 6.41 21.44 12.94
C PHE A 112 6.75 22.87 12.51
N VAL A 113 7.15 23.05 11.26
CA VAL A 113 7.30 24.38 10.66
C VAL A 113 5.92 25.01 10.76
N ARG A 114 5.76 25.91 11.72
CA ARG A 114 4.54 26.71 11.80
C ARG A 114 4.46 27.46 10.47
N PRO A 115 3.33 27.39 9.76
CA PRO A 115 3.15 28.24 8.59
C PRO A 115 3.42 29.68 9.02
N ALA A 116 4.15 30.43 8.20
CA ALA A 116 4.59 31.79 8.52
C ALA A 116 3.43 32.74 8.87
N ARG A 117 2.20 32.37 8.51
CA ARG A 117 0.96 32.99 8.98
C ARG A 117 -0.06 31.94 9.37
N THR A 118 -0.84 32.23 10.39
CA THR A 118 -2.00 31.43 10.78
C THR A 118 -3.23 31.79 9.94
N VAL A 119 -4.19 30.87 9.83
CA VAL A 119 -5.47 31.14 9.14
C VAL A 119 -6.20 32.33 9.79
N ALA A 120 -6.06 32.52 11.11
CA ALA A 120 -6.63 33.66 11.81
C ALA A 120 -6.00 35.00 11.41
N GLU A 121 -4.68 35.05 11.20
CA GLU A 121 -3.98 36.26 10.71
C GLU A 121 -4.40 36.62 9.28
N ILE A 122 -4.56 35.61 8.41
CA ILE A 122 -5.04 35.83 7.04
C ILE A 122 -6.47 36.37 7.06
N ILE A 123 -7.35 35.81 7.89
CA ILE A 123 -8.73 36.28 8.04
C ILE A 123 -8.76 37.72 8.57
N ALA A 124 -7.95 38.05 9.58
CA ALA A 124 -7.88 39.40 10.12
C ALA A 124 -7.37 40.41 9.09
N GLU A 125 -6.36 40.07 8.28
CA GLU A 125 -5.90 40.92 7.17
C GLU A 125 -7.00 41.15 6.13
N MET A 126 -7.76 40.10 5.78
CA MET A 126 -8.87 40.21 4.82
C MET A 126 -10.02 41.07 5.36
N GLU A 127 -10.34 41.00 6.66
CA GLU A 127 -11.36 41.85 7.29
C GLU A 127 -10.91 43.31 7.36
N VAL A 128 -9.64 43.57 7.68
CA VAL A 128 -9.08 44.93 7.68
C VAL A 128 -9.05 45.53 6.27
N ALA A 129 -8.71 44.74 5.26
CA ALA A 129 -8.75 45.17 3.86
C ALA A 129 -10.17 45.52 3.42
N ARG A 130 -11.16 44.66 3.75
CA ARG A 130 -12.58 44.91 3.44
C ARG A 130 -13.11 46.19 4.09
N ASN A 131 -12.77 46.45 5.35
CA ASN A 131 -13.25 47.63 6.06
C ASN A 131 -12.58 48.94 5.59
N LYS A 132 -11.46 48.86 4.87
CA LYS A 132 -10.84 50.03 4.22
C LYS A 132 -11.52 50.39 2.90
N GLU A 133 -11.97 49.40 2.14
CA GLU A 133 -12.73 49.62 0.89
C GLU A 133 -14.15 50.17 1.15
N GLU A 134 -14.72 49.96 2.34
CA GLU A 134 -16.05 50.51 2.71
C GLU A 134 -16.00 51.94 3.28
N ASN A 135 -14.82 52.51 3.52
CA ASN A 135 -14.63 53.86 4.10
C ASN A 135 -13.95 54.87 3.15
N GLU A 136 -13.78 54.52 1.87
CA GLU A 136 -13.44 55.43 0.77
C GLU A 136 -14.67 55.69 -0.12
#